data_AF-A0A957X6B3-F1
#
_entry.id   AF-A0A957X6B3-F1
#
_cell.length_a   1.000
_cell.length_b   1.000
_cell.length_c   1.000
_cell.angle_alpha   90.00
_cell.angle_beta   90.00
_cell.angle_gamma   90.00
#
_symmetry.space_group_name_H-M   'P 1'
#
loop_
_entity.id
_entity.type
_entity.pdbx_description
1 polymer ?
#
loop_
_entity_poly.entity_id
_entity_poly.type
_entity_poly.pdbx_seq_one_letter_code
_entity_poly.pdbx_strand_id
1 'polypeptide(L)'
;MRKLAVIFSVLGLCTWFYLFTGARSVGVAEISAILGLNPSSVAPEVNGQTSSVLGLTGNIVGRFTEMEKLVASDGKTDDNFGVRVAVSGDIAVAGAWLADVEGRVDQGAAYIFVRSGSNWIQQQKLVASDGAVGDLFGYGVAIDGNTEVIGAHRADGNGPDQGAVYTFERNGSTWVEQSKLTASDGDARDRFGADLSLDADTLLVGAPLADIDGKPYQGRAYTFTRSQGQWVQKQKLFDPNGKAGDQFGYSV
;
A
#
# COMPACT_ATOMS: atom_id res chain seq x y z
N MET A 1 -21.27 16.70 -0.16
CA MET A 1 -20.83 15.71 0.85
C MET A 1 -19.79 14.80 0.19
N ARG A 2 -18.53 14.82 0.62
CA ARG A 2 -17.45 13.99 0.06
C ARG A 2 -17.07 12.90 1.09
N LYS A 3 -16.83 11.66 0.66
CA LYS A 3 -16.65 10.45 1.52
C LYS A 3 -15.24 9.87 1.31
N LEU A 4 -14.67 9.28 2.37
CA LEU A 4 -13.37 8.60 2.39
C LEU A 4 -13.57 7.07 2.35
N ALA A 5 -12.54 6.29 2.03
CA ALA A 5 -12.48 4.85 2.30
C ALA A 5 -11.39 4.53 3.35
N VAL A 6 -11.54 3.41 4.04
CA VAL A 6 -10.55 2.81 4.95
C VAL A 6 -10.64 1.31 4.73
N ILE A 7 -9.51 0.62 4.65
CA ILE A 7 -9.47 -0.75 4.15
C ILE A 7 -8.70 -1.65 5.11
N PHE A 8 -9.28 -2.80 5.43
CA PHE A 8 -8.67 -3.84 6.26
C PHE A 8 -8.56 -5.13 5.46
N SER A 9 -7.42 -5.81 5.57
CA SER A 9 -7.23 -7.18 5.09
C SER A 9 -7.41 -8.14 6.26
N VAL A 10 -8.09 -9.27 6.03
CA VAL A 10 -8.14 -10.37 7.00
C VAL A 10 -7.55 -11.62 6.34
N LEU A 11 -6.56 -12.22 6.99
CA LEU A 11 -5.96 -13.48 6.59
C LEU A 11 -6.94 -14.64 6.88
N GLY A 12 -7.51 -15.26 5.84
CA GLY A 12 -8.09 -16.62 5.95
C GLY A 12 -9.41 -16.88 5.22
N LEU A 13 -9.33 -17.74 4.20
CA LEU A 13 -10.33 -18.62 3.56
C LEU A 13 -11.68 -18.09 3.05
N CYS A 14 -12.03 -16.82 3.26
CA CYS A 14 -13.08 -16.12 2.49
C CYS A 14 -12.93 -14.62 2.75
N THR A 15 -12.40 -13.85 1.81
CA THR A 15 -12.09 -12.43 2.03
C THR A 15 -13.19 -11.52 1.47
N TRP A 16 -13.72 -10.64 2.31
CA TRP A 16 -14.77 -9.65 2.01
C TRP A 16 -14.25 -8.23 2.32
N PHE A 17 -14.88 -7.20 1.74
CA PHE A 17 -14.47 -5.78 1.88
C PHE A 17 -15.50 -4.96 2.66
N TYR A 18 -15.03 -3.99 3.46
CA TYR A 18 -15.87 -3.01 4.14
C TYR A 18 -15.33 -1.58 3.92
N LEU A 19 -16.23 -0.61 3.73
CA LEU A 19 -15.92 0.78 3.35
C LEU A 19 -16.58 1.76 4.34
N PHE A 20 -15.81 2.65 4.97
CA PHE A 20 -16.26 3.60 6.02
C PHE A 20 -15.77 5.05 5.80
N THR A 21 -16.51 6.03 6.32
CA THR A 21 -16.37 7.48 6.03
C THR A 21 -15.64 8.31 7.11
N GLY A 22 -14.76 9.26 6.71
CA GLY A 22 -14.37 10.48 7.47
C GLY A 22 -12.96 11.02 7.14
N ALA A 23 -12.79 12.27 6.68
CA ALA A 23 -11.56 12.82 6.08
C ALA A 23 -10.90 14.02 6.81
N ARG A 24 -9.61 14.23 6.47
CA ARG A 24 -8.67 15.36 6.70
C ARG A 24 -7.73 15.20 7.91
N SER A 25 -6.55 15.85 7.87
CA SER A 25 -5.80 16.20 9.07
C SER A 25 -6.65 17.18 9.87
N VAL A 26 -7.50 16.62 10.72
CA VAL A 26 -8.45 17.34 11.54
C VAL A 26 -7.76 17.66 12.86
N GLY A 27 -7.65 18.95 13.21
CA GLY A 27 -7.20 19.35 14.54
C GLY A 27 -8.12 18.76 15.61
N VAL A 28 -7.56 18.40 16.77
CA VAL A 28 -8.19 17.65 17.89
C VAL A 28 -9.63 18.08 18.24
N ALA A 29 -9.96 19.36 18.05
CA ALA A 29 -11.27 19.93 18.35
C ALA A 29 -12.41 19.45 17.42
N GLU A 30 -12.15 19.18 16.14
CA GLU A 30 -13.19 18.82 15.17
C GLU A 30 -13.52 17.31 15.20
N ILE A 31 -12.58 16.45 15.58
CA ILE A 31 -12.79 15.01 15.81
C ILE A 31 -13.75 14.78 17.00
N SER A 32 -13.64 15.61 18.03
CA SER A 32 -14.49 15.52 19.23
C SER A 32 -15.96 15.82 18.94
N ALA A 33 -16.24 16.73 18.00
CA ALA A 33 -17.59 17.12 17.61
C ALA A 33 -18.29 16.09 16.69
N ILE A 34 -17.53 15.39 15.84
CA ILE A 34 -18.07 14.36 14.92
C ILE A 34 -18.38 13.05 15.68
N LEU A 35 -17.64 12.76 16.75
CA LEU A 35 -17.73 11.52 17.51
C LEU A 35 -18.51 11.64 18.83
N GLY A 36 -19.02 12.83 19.17
CA GLY A 36 -19.74 13.07 20.42
C GLY A 36 -18.88 12.91 21.68
N LEU A 37 -17.58 13.18 21.58
CA LEU A 37 -16.63 13.02 22.68
C LEU A 37 -16.55 14.30 23.52
N ASN A 38 -16.49 14.14 24.84
CA ASN A 38 -16.33 15.23 25.79
C ASN A 38 -14.83 15.64 25.82
N PRO A 39 -14.46 16.90 25.53
CA PRO A 39 -13.06 17.27 25.25
C PRO A 39 -12.14 17.35 26.49
N SER A 40 -12.47 16.70 27.61
CA SER A 40 -11.79 16.91 28.90
C SER A 40 -10.81 15.82 29.34
N SER A 41 -10.46 14.83 28.52
CA SER A 41 -9.44 13.83 28.86
C SER A 41 -8.16 13.99 28.05
N VAL A 42 -7.44 15.10 28.28
CA VAL A 42 -6.03 15.21 27.90
C VAL A 42 -5.22 14.48 28.97
N ALA A 43 -4.56 13.37 28.63
CA ALA A 43 -3.61 12.73 29.52
C ALA A 43 -2.41 13.67 29.76
N PRO A 44 -1.91 13.82 30.99
CA PRO A 44 -0.75 14.67 31.25
C PRO A 44 0.50 14.10 30.57
N GLU A 45 1.31 14.99 29.99
CA GLU A 45 2.65 14.69 29.48
C GLU A 45 3.49 13.99 30.57
N VAL A 46 4.06 12.84 30.22
CA VAL A 46 5.14 12.23 31.00
C VAL A 46 6.42 12.28 30.17
N ASN A 47 7.32 13.18 30.57
CA ASN A 47 8.77 13.11 30.35
C ASN A 47 9.30 13.06 28.90
N GLY A 48 9.00 14.08 28.09
CA GLY A 48 9.92 14.54 27.04
C GLY A 48 10.31 13.56 25.92
N GLN A 49 9.58 12.45 25.75
CA GLN A 49 9.68 11.59 24.59
C GLN A 49 8.38 11.70 23.77
N THR A 50 8.45 12.35 22.61
CA THR A 50 7.31 12.45 21.70
C THR A 50 7.10 11.12 20.98
N SER A 51 6.43 10.20 21.65
CA SER A 51 5.71 9.10 21.00
C SER A 51 4.23 9.32 21.26
N SER A 52 3.61 10.22 20.50
CA SER A 52 2.16 10.41 20.56
C SER A 52 1.50 9.28 19.76
N VAL A 53 1.37 8.09 20.37
CA VAL A 53 0.31 7.17 19.95
C VAL A 53 -0.99 7.81 20.41
N LEU A 54 -1.76 8.35 19.46
CA LEU A 54 -3.08 8.90 19.73
C LEU A 54 -4.02 7.72 20.06
N GLY A 55 -4.10 7.36 21.33
CA GLY A 55 -5.07 6.40 21.84
C GLY A 55 -6.47 7.01 21.81
N LEU A 56 -7.27 6.65 20.80
CA LEU A 56 -8.71 6.91 20.81
C LEU A 56 -9.33 6.08 21.95
N THR A 57 -9.47 6.69 23.13
CA THR A 57 -10.19 6.10 24.26
C THR A 57 -11.64 6.59 24.18
N GLY A 58 -12.48 5.80 23.50
CA GLY A 58 -13.91 6.10 23.37
C GLY A 58 -14.65 4.96 22.68
N ASN A 59 -15.93 4.78 23.03
CA ASN A 59 -16.80 3.87 22.30
C ASN A 59 -17.12 4.49 20.93
N ILE A 60 -16.68 3.86 19.84
CA ILE A 60 -17.15 4.20 18.50
C ILE A 60 -18.61 3.73 18.40
N VAL A 61 -19.57 4.62 18.64
CA VAL A 61 -21.00 4.34 18.46
C VAL A 61 -21.40 4.68 17.02
N GLY A 62 -20.91 3.90 16.07
CA GLY A 62 -21.26 3.99 14.65
C GLY A 62 -21.72 2.63 14.14
N ARG A 63 -22.82 2.60 13.37
CA ARG A 63 -23.18 1.40 12.60
C ARG A 63 -22.48 1.47 11.25
N PHE A 64 -21.69 0.45 11.00
CA PHE A 64 -21.04 0.19 9.74
C PHE A 64 -21.98 -0.60 8.83
N THR A 65 -22.35 -0.02 7.69
CA THR A 65 -23.23 -0.65 6.70
C THR A 65 -22.50 -0.81 5.38
N GLU A 66 -22.46 -2.03 4.86
CA GLU A 66 -21.99 -2.30 3.50
C GLU A 66 -22.87 -1.52 2.51
N MET A 67 -22.25 -0.66 1.70
CA MET A 67 -22.95 0.07 0.64
C MET A 67 -22.80 -0.63 -0.70
N GLU A 68 -21.61 -1.17 -0.99
CA GLU A 68 -21.28 -1.78 -2.27
C GLU A 68 -20.08 -2.72 -2.10
N LYS A 69 -20.13 -3.87 -2.78
CA LYS A 69 -19.03 -4.81 -2.88
C LYS A 69 -18.29 -4.59 -4.19
N LEU A 70 -17.02 -4.21 -4.10
CA LEU A 70 -16.15 -4.07 -5.28
C LEU A 70 -15.61 -5.45 -5.68
N VAL A 71 -15.65 -5.74 -6.97
CA VAL A 71 -15.12 -6.98 -7.55
C VAL A 71 -14.34 -6.67 -8.80
N ALA A 72 -13.27 -7.41 -9.06
CA ALA A 72 -12.60 -7.41 -10.36
C ALA A 72 -13.55 -7.96 -11.43
N SER A 73 -13.69 -7.25 -12.54
CA SER A 73 -14.55 -7.61 -13.67
C SER A 73 -14.18 -8.95 -14.31
N ASP A 74 -12.91 -9.35 -14.19
CA ASP A 74 -12.33 -10.59 -14.72
C ASP A 74 -11.74 -11.47 -13.61
N GLY A 75 -12.09 -11.20 -12.35
CA GLY A 75 -11.54 -11.92 -11.20
C GLY A 75 -11.89 -13.41 -11.22
N LYS A 76 -10.91 -14.24 -10.90
CA LYS A 76 -11.03 -15.69 -10.77
C LYS A 76 -10.84 -16.12 -9.32
N THR A 77 -11.16 -17.39 -9.05
CA THR A 77 -10.81 -18.04 -7.79
C THR A 77 -9.29 -17.96 -7.58
N ASP A 78 -8.87 -17.75 -6.34
CA ASP A 78 -7.47 -17.70 -5.91
C ASP A 78 -6.62 -16.53 -6.40
N ASP A 79 -7.15 -15.60 -7.22
CA ASP A 79 -6.44 -14.36 -7.63
C ASP A 79 -6.01 -13.45 -6.44
N ASN A 80 -6.50 -13.74 -5.23
CA ASN A 80 -6.25 -12.98 -4.00
C ASN A 80 -6.57 -11.48 -4.14
N PHE A 81 -7.66 -11.19 -4.86
CA PHE A 81 -8.17 -9.84 -5.03
C PHE A 81 -8.44 -9.14 -3.68
N GLY A 82 -7.89 -7.93 -3.59
CA GLY A 82 -7.94 -6.97 -2.49
C GLY A 82 -7.46 -7.48 -1.12
N VAL A 83 -6.54 -8.44 -1.10
CA VAL A 83 -5.77 -8.66 0.12
C VAL A 83 -4.86 -7.45 0.44
N ARG A 84 -4.54 -6.64 -0.59
CA ARG A 84 -3.84 -5.36 -0.47
C ARG A 84 -4.59 -4.28 -1.21
N VAL A 85 -4.66 -3.11 -0.60
CA VAL A 85 -5.71 -2.15 -0.87
C VAL A 85 -5.28 -0.76 -0.42
N ALA A 86 -5.55 0.25 -1.23
CA ALA A 86 -5.26 1.65 -0.92
C ALA A 86 -6.38 2.56 -1.40
N VAL A 87 -6.51 3.75 -0.80
CA VAL A 87 -7.53 4.74 -1.15
C VAL A 87 -7.00 6.16 -1.04
N SER A 88 -7.27 6.97 -2.06
CA SER A 88 -7.09 8.41 -2.02
C SER A 88 -8.33 9.10 -2.59
N GLY A 89 -9.03 9.84 -1.74
CA GLY A 89 -10.27 10.51 -2.10
C GLY A 89 -11.33 9.56 -2.67
N ASP A 90 -11.69 9.78 -3.94
CA ASP A 90 -12.69 9.01 -4.68
C ASP A 90 -12.06 7.90 -5.55
N ILE A 91 -10.83 7.49 -5.25
CA ILE A 91 -10.09 6.44 -5.95
C ILE A 91 -9.72 5.35 -4.94
N ALA A 92 -10.03 4.11 -5.26
CA ALA A 92 -9.63 2.94 -4.51
C ALA A 92 -8.86 1.99 -5.41
N VAL A 93 -7.85 1.31 -4.85
CA VAL A 93 -7.03 0.33 -5.55
C VAL A 93 -7.09 -0.98 -4.79
N ALA A 94 -7.21 -2.08 -5.52
CA ALA A 94 -7.18 -3.43 -4.97
C ALA A 94 -6.20 -4.29 -5.77
N GLY A 95 -5.18 -4.81 -5.10
CA GLY A 95 -4.23 -5.76 -5.67
C GLY A 95 -4.81 -7.17 -5.78
N ALA A 96 -4.44 -7.90 -6.80
CA ALA A 96 -4.78 -9.30 -7.04
C ALA A 96 -3.50 -10.02 -7.47
N TRP A 97 -2.62 -10.28 -6.50
CA TRP A 97 -1.25 -10.67 -6.79
C TRP A 97 -1.09 -12.08 -7.35
N LEU A 98 -2.13 -12.92 -7.31
CA LEU A 98 -2.15 -14.23 -7.98
C LEU A 98 -2.97 -14.20 -9.27
N ALA A 99 -3.33 -13.02 -9.78
CA ALA A 99 -4.09 -12.95 -11.02
C ALA A 99 -3.27 -13.42 -12.22
N ASP A 100 -3.85 -14.34 -13.01
CA ASP A 100 -3.31 -14.72 -14.31
C ASP A 100 -3.56 -13.62 -15.35
N VAL A 101 -2.52 -13.25 -16.10
CA VAL A 101 -2.61 -12.21 -17.13
C VAL A 101 -2.12 -12.76 -18.47
N GLU A 102 -3.02 -12.84 -19.46
CA GLU A 102 -2.70 -13.31 -20.82
C GLU A 102 -1.96 -14.67 -20.86
N GLY A 103 -2.28 -15.56 -19.92
CA GLY A 103 -1.66 -16.88 -19.79
C GLY A 103 -0.38 -16.93 -18.95
N ARG A 104 0.12 -15.79 -18.45
CA ARG A 104 1.19 -15.74 -17.46
C ARG A 104 0.59 -15.99 -16.08
N VAL A 105 0.91 -17.16 -15.52
CA VAL A 105 0.43 -17.62 -14.22
C VAL A 105 0.99 -16.74 -13.12
N ASP A 106 0.15 -16.31 -12.18
CA ASP A 106 0.53 -15.51 -11.01
C ASP A 106 1.39 -14.27 -11.37
N GLN A 107 1.21 -13.68 -12.55
CA GLN A 107 1.87 -12.41 -12.88
C GLN A 107 1.40 -11.31 -11.92
N GLY A 108 0.12 -11.35 -11.56
CA GLY A 108 -0.52 -10.39 -10.68
C GLY A 108 -1.08 -9.17 -11.43
N ALA A 109 -2.05 -8.52 -10.80
CA ALA A 109 -2.70 -7.33 -11.30
C ALA A 109 -3.09 -6.39 -10.14
N ALA A 110 -3.42 -5.15 -10.46
CA ALA A 110 -4.13 -4.24 -9.56
C ALA A 110 -5.32 -3.60 -10.27
N TYR A 111 -6.37 -3.31 -9.53
CA TYR A 111 -7.63 -2.80 -10.07
C TYR A 111 -7.96 -1.45 -9.48
N ILE A 112 -8.15 -0.46 -10.35
CA ILE A 112 -8.56 0.88 -9.98
C ILE A 112 -10.08 0.96 -10.00
N PHE A 113 -10.66 1.45 -8.91
CA PHE A 113 -12.06 1.80 -8.78
C PHE A 113 -12.19 3.30 -8.55
N VAL A 114 -13.14 3.92 -9.24
CA VAL A 114 -13.44 5.35 -9.08
C VAL A 114 -14.89 5.54 -8.68
N ARG A 115 -15.09 6.43 -7.73
CA ARG A 115 -16.40 6.77 -7.23
C ARG A 115 -17.11 7.75 -8.16
N SER A 116 -18.30 7.38 -8.61
CA SER A 116 -19.22 8.22 -9.38
C SER A 116 -20.55 8.34 -8.63
N GLY A 117 -20.72 9.46 -7.91
CA GLY A 117 -21.88 9.69 -7.06
C GLY A 117 -21.91 8.78 -5.84
N SER A 118 -22.89 7.87 -5.79
CA SER A 118 -23.00 6.84 -4.74
C SER A 118 -22.22 5.56 -5.06
N ASN A 119 -21.93 5.32 -6.34
CA ASN A 119 -21.45 4.03 -6.84
C ASN A 119 -19.96 4.05 -7.11
N TRP A 120 -19.32 2.90 -7.09
CA TRP A 120 -17.95 2.68 -7.50
C TRP A 120 -17.92 1.94 -8.83
N ILE A 121 -17.02 2.33 -9.71
CA ILE A 121 -16.87 1.75 -11.04
C ILE A 121 -15.41 1.35 -11.20
N GLN A 122 -15.17 0.10 -11.60
CA GLN A 122 -13.83 -0.31 -12.00
C GLN A 122 -13.41 0.51 -13.23
N GLN A 123 -12.41 1.37 -13.07
CA GLN A 123 -11.89 2.24 -14.11
C GLN A 123 -10.85 1.53 -14.97
N GLN A 124 -9.95 0.74 -14.37
CA GLN A 124 -8.83 0.13 -15.09
C GLN A 124 -8.27 -1.08 -14.35
N LYS A 125 -7.76 -2.06 -15.11
CA LYS A 125 -6.85 -3.11 -14.62
C LYS A 125 -5.43 -2.69 -14.98
N LEU A 126 -4.55 -2.65 -13.99
CA LEU A 126 -3.13 -2.35 -14.13
C LEU A 126 -2.33 -3.65 -14.04
N VAL A 127 -1.34 -3.76 -14.91
CA VAL A 127 -0.35 -4.85 -14.95
C VAL A 127 1.00 -4.21 -15.23
N ALA A 128 2.08 -4.82 -14.74
CA ALA A 128 3.43 -4.38 -15.10
C ALA A 128 3.68 -4.57 -16.61
N SER A 129 4.26 -3.55 -17.26
CA SER A 129 4.57 -3.57 -18.69
C SER A 129 5.52 -4.71 -19.10
N ASP A 130 6.39 -5.14 -18.18
CA ASP A 130 7.34 -6.24 -18.33
C ASP A 130 7.01 -7.46 -17.45
N GLY A 131 5.78 -7.53 -16.92
CA GLY A 131 5.44 -8.56 -15.95
C GLY A 131 5.54 -10.00 -16.49
N ALA A 132 6.17 -10.85 -15.71
CA ALA A 132 6.42 -12.26 -15.99
C ALA A 132 5.65 -13.19 -15.04
N VAL A 133 5.76 -14.49 -15.30
CA VAL A 133 5.14 -15.54 -14.47
C VAL A 133 5.69 -15.46 -13.06
N GLY A 134 4.81 -15.34 -12.06
CA GLY A 134 5.19 -15.37 -10.66
C GLY A 134 5.78 -14.08 -10.09
N ASP A 135 5.72 -12.96 -10.82
CA ASP A 135 6.22 -11.65 -10.33
C ASP A 135 5.40 -11.10 -9.16
N LEU A 136 4.15 -11.55 -9.02
CA LEU A 136 3.20 -11.18 -7.96
C LEU A 136 2.94 -9.66 -7.90
N PHE A 137 2.71 -9.02 -9.05
CA PHE A 137 2.31 -7.63 -9.15
C PHE A 137 0.98 -7.36 -8.43
N GLY A 138 0.89 -6.27 -7.66
CA GLY A 138 -0.28 -5.99 -6.82
C GLY A 138 -0.14 -6.54 -5.40
N TYR A 139 1.04 -7.03 -5.01
CA TYR A 139 1.30 -7.45 -3.63
C TYR A 139 1.47 -6.27 -2.68
N GLY A 140 2.15 -5.21 -3.11
CA GLY A 140 2.10 -3.90 -2.44
C GLY A 140 1.23 -2.96 -3.27
N VAL A 141 0.38 -2.15 -2.65
CA VAL A 141 -0.34 -1.06 -3.34
C VAL A 141 -0.36 0.16 -2.44
N ALA A 142 -0.12 1.34 -2.99
CA ALA A 142 -0.24 2.61 -2.28
C ALA A 142 -0.61 3.72 -3.26
N ILE A 143 -1.49 4.63 -2.82
CA ILE A 143 -1.99 5.72 -3.65
C ILE A 143 -1.94 7.05 -2.91
N ASP A 144 -1.49 8.09 -3.60
CA ASP A 144 -1.73 9.47 -3.20
C ASP A 144 -2.11 10.34 -4.41
N GLY A 145 -3.23 11.05 -4.29
CA GLY A 145 -3.83 11.80 -5.38
C GLY A 145 -3.90 11.06 -6.73
N ASN A 146 -3.03 11.46 -7.65
CA ASN A 146 -2.95 10.93 -9.03
C ASN A 146 -1.77 9.97 -9.24
N THR A 147 -1.13 9.54 -8.16
CA THR A 147 0.08 8.72 -8.18
C THR A 147 -0.19 7.43 -7.44
N GLU A 148 0.07 6.32 -8.12
CA GLU A 148 -0.10 4.97 -7.61
C GLU A 148 1.25 4.26 -7.66
N VAL A 149 1.56 3.47 -6.65
CA VAL A 149 2.74 2.62 -6.59
C VAL A 149 2.33 1.18 -6.30
N ILE A 150 2.83 0.26 -7.11
CA ILE A 150 2.45 -1.15 -7.03
C ILE A 150 3.70 -2.02 -6.95
N GLY A 151 3.73 -2.89 -5.95
CA GLY A 151 4.82 -3.82 -5.70
C GLY A 151 4.63 -5.14 -6.44
N ALA A 152 5.70 -5.60 -7.08
CA ALA A 152 5.88 -6.95 -7.60
C ALA A 152 7.10 -7.56 -6.89
N HIS A 153 6.89 -7.99 -5.65
CA HIS A 153 7.97 -8.35 -4.73
C HIS A 153 8.72 -9.65 -5.13
N ARG A 154 8.27 -10.33 -6.19
CA ARG A 154 8.97 -11.47 -6.78
C ARG A 154 9.44 -11.22 -8.21
N ALA A 155 9.30 -9.99 -8.71
CA ALA A 155 9.85 -9.65 -10.01
C ALA A 155 11.35 -9.89 -10.03
N ASP A 156 11.80 -10.57 -11.08
CA ASP A 156 13.22 -10.80 -11.31
C ASP A 156 13.91 -9.49 -11.73
N GLY A 157 15.15 -9.34 -11.30
CA GLY A 157 16.02 -8.22 -11.67
C GLY A 157 17.44 -8.71 -11.99
N ASN A 158 18.43 -8.20 -11.27
CA ASN A 158 19.80 -8.72 -11.32
C ASN A 158 19.92 -10.13 -10.70
N GLY A 159 18.97 -10.48 -9.83
CA GLY A 159 18.80 -11.81 -9.26
C GLY A 159 17.32 -12.21 -9.19
N PRO A 160 17.04 -13.50 -8.97
CA PRO A 160 15.66 -13.98 -8.87
C PRO A 160 14.97 -13.40 -7.63
N ASP A 161 13.67 -13.11 -7.74
CA ASP A 161 12.85 -12.56 -6.65
C ASP A 161 13.45 -11.29 -5.99
N GLN A 162 14.27 -10.51 -6.71
CA GLN A 162 14.85 -9.26 -6.17
C GLN A 162 13.73 -8.28 -5.79
N GLY A 163 12.65 -8.28 -6.57
CA GLY A 163 11.48 -7.46 -6.39
C GLY A 163 11.59 -6.10 -7.09
N ALA A 164 10.43 -5.55 -7.46
CA ALA A 164 10.30 -4.26 -8.12
C ALA A 164 9.07 -3.50 -7.64
N VAL A 165 9.08 -2.18 -7.84
CA VAL A 165 7.92 -1.31 -7.64
C VAL A 165 7.67 -0.53 -8.92
N TYR A 166 6.41 -0.44 -9.33
CA TYR A 166 5.99 0.26 -10.54
C TYR A 166 5.19 1.48 -10.15
N THR A 167 5.51 2.62 -10.75
CA THR A 167 4.82 3.89 -10.49
C THR A 167 3.86 4.18 -11.65
N PHE A 168 2.63 4.55 -11.34
CA PHE A 168 1.63 4.95 -12.32
C PHE A 168 1.17 6.37 -12.05
N GLU A 169 0.96 7.14 -13.11
CA GLU A 169 0.35 8.47 -13.03
C GLU A 169 -0.97 8.50 -13.76
N ARG A 170 -1.92 9.22 -13.18
CA ARG A 170 -3.23 9.42 -13.76
C ARG A 170 -3.21 10.58 -14.76
N ASN A 171 -3.48 10.28 -16.03
CA ASN A 171 -3.76 11.24 -17.08
C ASN A 171 -5.25 11.17 -17.46
N GLY A 172 -6.04 12.10 -16.91
CA GLY A 172 -7.50 12.09 -17.07
C GLY A 172 -8.13 10.88 -16.40
N SER A 173 -8.70 9.97 -17.20
CA SER A 173 -9.30 8.71 -16.74
C SER A 173 -8.36 7.50 -16.85
N THR A 174 -7.14 7.69 -17.35
CA THR A 174 -6.21 6.61 -17.66
C THR A 174 -5.01 6.68 -16.74
N TRP A 175 -4.61 5.54 -16.20
CA TRP A 175 -3.38 5.35 -15.45
C TRP A 175 -2.30 4.81 -16.38
N VAL A 176 -1.14 5.44 -16.36
CA VAL A 176 -0.01 5.13 -17.24
C VAL A 176 1.22 4.85 -16.40
N GLU A 177 1.83 3.69 -16.60
CA GLU A 177 3.12 3.33 -15.98
C GLU A 177 4.18 4.36 -16.38
N GLN A 178 4.88 4.92 -15.40
CA GLN A 178 5.95 5.90 -15.62
C GLN A 178 7.34 5.30 -15.43
N SER A 179 7.49 4.40 -14.46
CA SER A 179 8.80 3.84 -14.13
C SER A 179 8.70 2.54 -13.35
N LYS A 180 9.75 1.72 -13.49
CA LYS A 180 10.07 0.58 -12.64
C LYS A 180 11.21 0.98 -11.72
N LEU A 181 11.03 0.80 -10.42
CA LEU A 181 11.99 1.08 -9.36
C LEU A 181 12.51 -0.23 -8.80
N THR A 182 13.82 -0.28 -8.57
CA THR A 182 14.52 -1.37 -7.87
C THR A 182 15.42 -0.78 -6.79
N ALA A 183 15.78 -1.58 -5.79
CA ALA A 183 16.81 -1.21 -4.84
C ALA A 183 18.17 -1.14 -5.54
N SER A 184 18.92 -0.05 -5.30
CA SER A 184 20.27 0.14 -5.86
C SER A 184 21.29 -0.93 -5.46
N ASP A 185 21.06 -1.62 -4.35
CA ASP A 185 21.80 -2.77 -3.85
C ASP A 185 20.91 -4.01 -3.71
N GLY A 186 19.80 -4.07 -4.45
CA GLY A 186 18.92 -5.23 -4.35
C GLY A 186 19.62 -6.48 -4.86
N ASP A 187 19.53 -7.54 -4.07
CA ASP A 187 20.05 -8.87 -4.38
C ASP A 187 18.90 -9.87 -4.53
N ALA A 188 19.27 -11.10 -4.92
CA ALA A 188 18.31 -12.18 -5.07
C ALA A 188 17.51 -12.40 -3.77
N ARG A 189 16.18 -12.48 -3.90
CA ARG A 189 15.22 -12.75 -2.81
C ARG A 189 15.08 -11.65 -1.76
N ASP A 190 15.59 -10.44 -2.00
CA ASP A 190 15.37 -9.30 -1.09
C ASP A 190 13.89 -8.92 -0.96
N ARG A 191 13.09 -9.24 -1.99
CA ARG A 191 11.65 -8.95 -2.09
C ARG A 191 11.33 -7.46 -1.94
N PHE A 192 12.11 -6.62 -2.61
CA PHE A 192 11.83 -5.20 -2.72
C PHE A 192 10.41 -4.97 -3.26
N GLY A 193 9.63 -4.11 -2.59
CA GLY A 193 8.23 -3.88 -2.94
C GLY A 193 7.23 -4.79 -2.22
N ALA A 194 7.66 -5.49 -1.16
CA ALA A 194 6.78 -6.32 -0.34
C ALA A 194 5.73 -5.51 0.44
N ASP A 195 6.08 -4.28 0.84
CA ASP A 195 5.14 -3.34 1.43
C ASP A 195 5.50 -1.91 1.01
N LEU A 196 4.50 -1.05 0.92
CA LEU A 196 4.62 0.29 0.33
C LEU A 196 3.83 1.32 1.14
N SER A 197 4.44 2.48 1.34
CA SER A 197 3.78 3.67 1.87
C SER A 197 4.15 4.88 1.01
N LEU A 198 3.15 5.69 0.65
CA LEU A 198 3.29 6.84 -0.25
C LEU A 198 2.65 8.06 0.37
N ASP A 199 3.40 9.16 0.45
CA ASP A 199 2.92 10.48 0.83
C ASP A 199 3.50 11.52 -0.14
N ALA A 200 2.65 12.07 -1.01
CA ALA A 200 3.02 13.00 -2.08
C ALA A 200 4.21 12.50 -2.91
N ASP A 201 5.37 13.13 -2.72
CA ASP A 201 6.60 12.83 -3.46
C ASP A 201 7.56 11.92 -2.67
N THR A 202 7.13 11.35 -1.54
CA THR A 202 7.95 10.45 -0.71
C THR A 202 7.35 9.06 -0.69
N LEU A 203 8.16 8.08 -1.11
CA LEU A 203 7.80 6.67 -1.13
C LEU A 203 8.73 5.90 -0.18
N LEU A 204 8.14 5.07 0.68
CA LEU A 204 8.86 4.10 1.50
C LEU A 204 8.57 2.69 0.97
N VAL A 205 9.62 1.90 0.75
CA VAL A 205 9.53 0.56 0.19
C VAL A 205 10.20 -0.46 1.09
N GLY A 206 9.48 -1.51 1.47
CA GLY A 206 10.00 -2.64 2.22
C GLY A 206 10.75 -3.66 1.36
N ALA A 207 11.85 -4.20 1.89
CA ALA A 207 12.58 -5.37 1.41
C ALA A 207 12.96 -6.24 2.63
N PRO A 208 11.98 -6.95 3.23
CA PRO A 208 12.17 -7.62 4.51
C PRO A 208 13.19 -8.74 4.50
N LEU A 209 13.55 -9.25 3.33
CA LEU A 209 14.48 -10.37 3.20
C LEU A 209 15.87 -9.92 2.77
N ALA A 210 16.14 -8.62 2.72
CA ALA A 210 17.47 -8.11 2.41
C ALA A 210 18.51 -8.54 3.45
N ASP A 211 19.65 -8.99 2.95
CA ASP A 211 20.81 -9.32 3.76
C ASP A 211 21.62 -8.05 4.07
N ILE A 212 22.15 -7.94 5.28
CA ILE A 212 22.94 -6.76 5.70
C ILE A 212 24.20 -7.22 6.42
N ASP A 213 25.36 -6.86 5.90
CA ASP A 213 26.67 -7.13 6.51
C ASP A 213 26.84 -8.59 6.96
N GLY A 214 26.35 -9.54 6.13
CA GLY A 214 26.41 -10.98 6.39
C GLY A 214 25.33 -11.53 7.33
N LYS A 215 24.35 -10.71 7.73
CA LYS A 215 23.19 -11.13 8.52
C LYS A 215 22.00 -11.41 7.59
N PRO A 216 21.64 -12.69 7.39
CA PRO A 216 20.59 -13.02 6.43
C PRO A 216 19.22 -12.56 6.92
N TYR A 217 18.40 -12.02 6.00
CA TYR A 217 17.02 -11.59 6.27
C TYR A 217 16.89 -10.59 7.43
N GLN A 218 17.92 -9.75 7.65
CA GLN A 218 17.81 -8.66 8.61
C GLN A 218 16.77 -7.63 8.14
N GLY A 219 16.63 -7.46 6.83
CA GLY A 219 15.62 -6.62 6.18
C GLY A 219 16.01 -5.15 6.06
N ARG A 220 15.51 -4.50 5.01
CA ARG A 220 15.72 -3.06 4.73
C ARG A 220 14.38 -2.38 4.41
N ALA A 221 14.35 -1.07 4.62
CA ALA A 221 13.39 -0.20 3.94
C ALA A 221 14.13 0.87 3.13
N TYR A 222 13.54 1.34 2.04
CA TYR A 222 14.16 2.29 1.13
C TYR A 222 13.26 3.51 0.95
N THR A 223 13.81 4.71 1.09
CA THR A 223 13.08 5.94 0.79
C THR A 223 13.39 6.39 -0.63
N PHE A 224 12.37 6.73 -1.40
CA PHE A 224 12.50 7.39 -2.69
C PHE A 224 11.84 8.77 -2.62
N THR A 225 12.41 9.74 -3.34
CA THR A 225 11.78 11.05 -3.54
C THR A 225 11.58 11.32 -5.01
N ARG A 226 10.37 11.77 -5.37
CA ARG A 226 10.05 12.20 -6.73
C ARG A 226 10.39 13.68 -6.93
N SER A 227 11.06 13.99 -8.04
CA SER A 227 11.27 15.37 -8.50
C SER A 227 11.19 15.40 -10.01
N GLN A 228 10.39 16.31 -10.57
CA GLN A 228 10.18 16.44 -12.02
C GLN A 228 9.76 15.11 -12.67
N GLY A 229 8.89 14.34 -11.99
CA GLY A 229 8.41 13.04 -12.47
C GLY A 229 9.42 11.90 -12.37
N GLN A 230 10.60 12.12 -11.78
CA GLN A 230 11.64 11.09 -11.63
C GLN A 230 11.80 10.72 -10.16
N TRP A 231 11.73 9.43 -9.86
CA TRP A 231 11.96 8.89 -8.53
C TRP A 231 13.43 8.59 -8.31
N VAL A 232 13.98 9.04 -7.19
CA VAL A 232 15.38 8.83 -6.82
C VAL A 232 15.45 8.23 -5.42
N GLN A 233 16.13 7.09 -5.29
CA GLN A 233 16.42 6.50 -3.98
C GLN A 233 17.29 7.45 -3.15
N LYS A 234 16.87 7.74 -1.92
CA LYS A 234 17.57 8.66 -1.00
C LYS A 234 18.28 7.95 0.13
N GLN A 235 17.66 6.93 0.71
CA GLN A 235 18.18 6.26 1.90
C GLN A 235 17.92 4.76 1.85
N LYS A 236 18.74 4.06 2.64
CA LYS A 236 18.61 2.63 2.96
C LYS A 236 18.51 2.57 4.48
N LEU A 237 17.35 2.20 4.98
CA LEU A 237 17.01 2.15 6.40
C LEU A 237 17.14 0.71 6.88
N PHE A 238 17.74 0.53 8.05
CA PHE A 238 17.87 -0.75 8.74
C PHE A 238 18.13 -0.50 10.23
N ASP A 239 17.90 -1.51 11.08
CA ASP A 239 18.33 -1.46 12.49
C ASP A 239 19.85 -1.75 12.57
N PRO A 240 20.70 -0.81 13.03
CA PRO A 240 22.14 -1.07 13.18
C PRO A 240 22.46 -2.25 14.12
N ASN A 241 21.56 -2.54 15.07
CA ASN A 241 21.69 -3.66 16.00
C ASN A 241 20.92 -4.90 15.55
N GLY A 242 20.31 -4.86 14.37
CA GLY A 242 19.48 -5.94 13.89
C GLY A 242 20.28 -7.22 13.68
N LYS A 243 19.56 -8.34 13.78
CA LYS A 243 20.04 -9.71 13.69
C LYS A 243 19.47 -10.38 12.45
N ALA A 244 19.99 -11.56 12.16
CA ALA A 244 19.45 -12.41 11.12
C ALA A 244 17.98 -12.74 11.43
N GLY A 245 17.11 -12.55 10.44
CA GLY A 245 15.68 -12.84 10.55
C GLY A 245 14.82 -11.76 11.22
N ASP A 246 15.38 -10.57 11.52
CA ASP A 246 14.59 -9.46 12.10
C ASP A 246 13.57 -8.88 11.12
N GLN A 247 13.80 -9.03 9.81
CA GLN A 247 12.89 -8.62 8.74
C GLN A 247 12.46 -7.14 8.81
N PHE A 248 13.38 -6.24 9.11
CA PHE A 248 13.11 -4.80 9.07
C PHE A 248 12.54 -4.40 7.69
N GLY A 249 11.51 -3.54 7.68
CA GLY A 249 10.79 -3.20 6.45
C GLY A 249 9.78 -4.25 5.99
N TYR A 250 9.41 -5.23 6.84
CA TYR A 250 8.28 -6.13 6.57
C TYR A 250 6.96 -5.39 6.42
N SER A 251 6.79 -4.30 7.17
CA SER A 251 5.74 -3.32 6.93
C SER A 251 6.29 -1.91 7.13
N VAL A 252 5.80 -0.96 6.32
CA VAL A 252 6.33 0.41 6.23
C VAL A 252 5.24 1.47 6.25
#